data_AF-A0A0W8CS03-F1
#
_entry.id   AF-A0A0W8CS03-F1
#
_cell.length_a   1.000
_cell.length_b   1.000
_cell.length_c   1.000
_cell.angle_alpha   90.00
_cell.angle_beta   90.00
_cell.angle_gamma   90.00
#
_symmetry.space_group_name_H-M   'P 1'
#
loop_
_entity.id
_entity.type
_entity.pdbx_description
1 polymer ?
#
loop_
_entity_poly.entity_id
_entity_poly.type
_entity_poly.pdbx_seq_one_letter_code
_entity_poly.pdbx_strand_id
1 'polypeptide(L)'
;MDAKGRQVASTRRRYEDSTGRLKAEHERQIEGKKLRRTWNRQNKDDGGHFESVCSSGTPDEFEEMWKKTPFGKVEKKAIKYDNKKKRLEAGDGGDKARKAKL
;
A
#
# COMPACT_ATOMS: atom_id res chain seq x y z
N MET A 1 -14.14 13.47 -6.74
CA MET A 1 -13.38 13.90 -7.94
C MET A 1 -12.04 14.45 -7.50
N ASP A 2 -11.02 14.42 -8.34
CA ASP A 2 -9.76 15.15 -8.10
C ASP A 2 -9.86 16.62 -8.54
N ALA A 3 -8.79 17.40 -8.35
CA ALA A 3 -8.74 18.82 -8.70
C ALA A 3 -8.87 19.11 -10.21
N LYS A 4 -8.76 18.09 -11.08
CA LYS A 4 -8.98 18.17 -12.52
C LYS A 4 -10.38 17.69 -12.93
N GLY A 5 -11.27 17.45 -11.97
CA GLY A 5 -12.61 16.93 -12.20
C GLY A 5 -12.68 15.42 -12.44
N ARG A 6 -11.57 14.69 -12.29
CA ARG A 6 -11.50 13.26 -12.63
C ARG A 6 -12.10 12.39 -11.55
N GLN A 7 -12.82 11.34 -11.93
CA GLN A 7 -13.31 10.36 -10.97
C GLN A 7 -12.16 9.50 -10.47
N VAL A 8 -11.90 9.58 -9.17
CA VAL A 8 -10.87 8.80 -8.49
C VAL A 8 -11.50 8.11 -7.30
N ALA A 9 -11.30 6.80 -7.19
CA ALA A 9 -11.79 5.98 -6.08
C ALA A 9 -10.74 4.96 -5.63
N SER A 10 -10.81 4.58 -4.35
CA SER A 10 -9.98 3.55 -3.74
C SER A 10 -10.87 2.71 -2.82
N THR A 11 -10.88 1.39 -3.01
CA THR A 11 -11.63 0.47 -2.16
C THR A 11 -10.72 -0.64 -1.69
N ARG A 12 -10.73 -0.93 -0.39
CA ARG A 12 -9.95 -2.01 0.21
C ARG A 12 -10.88 -2.97 0.91
N ARG A 13 -10.71 -4.27 0.67
CA ARG A 13 -11.49 -5.34 1.29
C ARG A 13 -10.58 -6.45 1.78
N ARG A 14 -10.97 -7.08 2.89
CA ARG A 14 -10.34 -8.29 3.41
C ARG A 14 -11.42 -9.31 3.68
N TYR A 15 -11.11 -10.55 3.34
CA TYR A 15 -11.99 -11.69 3.45
C TYR A 15 -11.23 -12.81 4.14
N GLU A 16 -11.96 -13.51 4.99
CA GLU A 16 -11.58 -14.76 5.61
C GLU A 16 -12.80 -15.67 5.50
N ASP A 17 -12.59 -16.88 5.00
CA ASP A 17 -13.65 -17.89 4.98
C ASP A 17 -13.43 -18.94 6.06
N SER A 18 -14.42 -19.80 6.25
CA SER A 18 -14.42 -20.86 7.27
C SER A 18 -13.31 -21.89 7.09
N THR A 19 -12.64 -21.93 5.93
CA THR A 19 -11.51 -22.83 5.65
C THR A 19 -10.17 -22.23 6.07
N GLY A 20 -10.15 -20.97 6.50
CA GLY A 20 -8.94 -20.23 6.85
C GLY A 20 -8.22 -19.62 5.64
N ARG A 21 -8.87 -19.63 4.47
CA ARG A 21 -8.39 -18.90 3.30
C ARG A 21 -8.52 -17.41 3.56
N LEU A 22 -7.43 -16.68 3.31
CA LEU A 22 -7.38 -15.23 3.42
C LEU A 22 -7.29 -14.59 2.05
N LYS A 23 -8.08 -13.55 1.83
CA LYS A 23 -7.99 -12.71 0.63
C LYS A 23 -8.00 -11.25 1.01
N ALA A 24 -7.09 -10.47 0.44
CA ALA A 24 -7.09 -9.02 0.56
C ALA A 24 -7.12 -8.40 -0.83
N GLU A 25 -8.12 -7.56 -1.09
CA GLU A 25 -8.26 -6.83 -2.34
C GLU A 25 -8.07 -5.33 -2.13
N HIS A 26 -7.36 -4.70 -3.05
CA HIS A 26 -7.27 -3.26 -3.17
C HIS A 26 -7.56 -2.88 -4.62
N GLU A 27 -8.74 -2.30 -4.84
CA GLU A 27 -9.14 -1.76 -6.15
C GLU A 27 -9.01 -0.24 -6.14
N ARG A 28 -8.36 0.29 -7.17
CA ARG A 28 -8.24 1.74 -7.40
C ARG A 28 -8.79 2.06 -8.78
N GLN A 29 -9.43 3.22 -8.90
CA GLN A 29 -10.01 3.68 -10.15
C GLN A 29 -9.61 5.13 -10.44
N ILE A 30 -9.31 5.43 -11.71
CA ILE A 30 -9.09 6.76 -12.26
C ILE A 30 -9.79 6.82 -13.63
N GLU A 31 -10.78 7.70 -13.81
CA GLU A 31 -11.45 7.93 -15.10
C GLU A 31 -11.92 6.63 -15.79
N GLY A 32 -12.55 5.74 -15.02
CA GLY A 32 -13.04 4.45 -15.55
C GLY A 32 -11.97 3.35 -15.67
N LYS A 33 -10.68 3.69 -15.65
CA LYS A 33 -9.58 2.70 -15.58
C LYS A 33 -9.47 2.15 -14.16
N LYS A 34 -9.29 0.84 -14.03
CA LYS A 34 -9.20 0.15 -12.74
C LYS A 34 -7.93 -0.66 -12.63
N LEU A 35 -7.29 -0.61 -11.47
CA LEU A 35 -6.23 -1.52 -11.06
C LEU A 35 -6.67 -2.23 -9.78
N ARG A 36 -6.75 -3.56 -9.84
CA ARG A 36 -7.04 -4.41 -8.68
C ARG A 36 -5.81 -5.20 -8.30
N ARG A 37 -5.34 -5.00 -7.07
CA ARG A 37 -4.32 -5.84 -6.44
C ARG A 37 -4.99 -6.80 -5.48
N THR A 38 -4.70 -8.07 -5.64
CA THR A 38 -5.21 -9.14 -4.78
C THR A 38 -4.03 -9.83 -4.12
N TRP A 39 -4.10 -9.97 -2.80
CA TRP A 39 -3.30 -10.96 -2.09
C TRP A 39 -4.23 -12.11 -1.71
N ASN A 40 -3.80 -13.34 -1.92
CA ASN A 40 -4.60 -14.52 -1.61
C ASN A 40 -3.70 -15.58 -0.98
N ARG A 41 -4.18 -16.19 0.10
CA ARG A 41 -3.55 -17.29 0.80
C ARG A 41 -4.60 -18.36 1.02
N GLN A 42 -4.40 -19.53 0.43
CA GLN A 42 -5.40 -20.61 0.42
C GLN A 42 -5.54 -21.30 1.78
N ASN A 43 -4.45 -21.48 2.51
CA ASN A 43 -4.43 -22.16 3.79
C ASN A 43 -3.25 -21.69 4.65
N LYS A 44 -3.00 -22.33 5.80
CA LYS A 44 -1.93 -21.92 6.71
C LYS A 44 -0.52 -22.20 6.17
N ASP A 45 -0.38 -23.19 5.30
CA ASP A 45 0.89 -23.62 4.71
C ASP A 45 1.25 -22.83 3.44
N ASP A 46 0.27 -22.15 2.85
CA ASP A 46 0.46 -21.21 1.75
C ASP A 46 1.07 -19.90 2.28
N GLY A 47 2.17 -19.44 1.67
CA GLY A 47 2.78 -18.13 1.96
C GLY A 47 1.95 -16.95 1.44
N GLY A 48 0.95 -17.24 0.62
CA GLY A 48 0.11 -16.30 -0.08
C GLY A 48 0.81 -15.69 -1.30
N HIS A 49 0.03 -15.35 -2.32
CA HIS A 49 0.53 -14.79 -3.56
C HIS A 49 -0.14 -13.44 -3.87
N PHE A 50 0.57 -12.60 -4.62
CA PHE A 50 0.04 -11.33 -5.12
C PHE A 50 -0.29 -11.45 -6.61
N GLU A 51 -1.40 -10.82 -6.99
CA GLU A 51 -1.82 -10.67 -8.37
C GLU A 51 -2.25 -9.21 -8.60
N SER A 52 -1.95 -8.68 -9.79
CA SER A 52 -2.39 -7.35 -10.21
C SER A 52 -3.10 -7.45 -11.55
N VAL A 53 -4.34 -6.96 -11.62
CA VAL A 53 -5.13 -6.94 -12.85
C VAL A 53 -5.50 -5.50 -13.16
N CYS A 54 -5.18 -5.05 -14.37
CA CYS A 54 -5.56 -3.74 -14.88
C CYS A 54 -6.68 -3.89 -15.91
N SER A 55 -7.70 -3.03 -15.87
CA SER A 55 -8.79 -3.06 -16.85
C SER A 55 -8.39 -2.52 -18.22
N SER A 56 -7.32 -1.71 -18.30
CA SER A 56 -6.83 -1.10 -19.53
C SER A 56 -5.41 -0.56 -19.34
N GLY A 57 -4.53 -0.74 -20.33
CA GLY A 57 -3.12 -0.34 -20.22
C GLY A 57 -2.33 -1.22 -19.25
N THR A 58 -1.14 -0.78 -18.86
CA THR A 58 -0.29 -1.55 -17.95
C THR A 58 -0.51 -1.14 -16.49
N PRO A 59 -0.23 -2.02 -15.50
CA PRO A 59 -0.23 -1.64 -14.10
C PRO A 59 0.69 -0.45 -13.79
N ASP A 60 1.84 -0.35 -14.45
CA ASP A 60 2.81 0.71 -14.21
C ASP A 60 2.30 2.08 -14.67
N GLU A 61 1.71 2.17 -15.86
CA GLU A 61 1.03 3.38 -16.34
C GLU A 61 -0.05 3.84 -15.37
N PHE A 62 -0.85 2.89 -14.83
CA PHE A 62 -1.86 3.21 -13.84
C PHE A 62 -1.23 3.78 -12.56
N GLU A 63 -0.16 3.18 -12.06
CA GLU A 63 0.54 3.65 -10.86
C GLU A 63 1.11 5.06 -11.04
N GLU A 64 1.62 5.40 -12.23
CA GLU A 64 2.07 6.76 -12.54
C GLU A 64 0.93 7.78 -12.50
N MET A 65 -0.23 7.43 -13.04
CA MET A 65 -1.43 8.28 -12.95
C MET A 65 -1.90 8.41 -11.49
N TRP A 66 -1.89 7.31 -10.74
CA TRP A 66 -2.32 7.26 -9.34
C TRP A 66 -1.48 8.18 -8.46
N LYS A 67 -0.15 8.15 -8.60
CA LYS A 67 0.78 9.02 -7.85
C LYS A 67 0.48 10.52 -8.01
N LYS A 68 -0.14 10.92 -9.13
CA LYS A 68 -0.51 12.31 -9.41
C LYS A 68 -1.84 12.71 -8.74
N THR A 69 -2.66 11.75 -8.32
CA THR A 69 -3.94 12.00 -7.63
C THR A 69 -3.73 12.44 -6.18
N PRO A 70 -4.71 13.14 -5.55
CA PRO A 70 -4.65 13.45 -4.12
C PRO A 70 -4.47 12.20 -3.25
N PHE A 71 -5.15 11.09 -3.58
CA PHE A 71 -5.05 9.82 -2.86
C PHE A 71 -3.62 9.24 -2.91
N GLY A 72 -3.04 9.14 -4.10
CA GLY A 72 -1.67 8.60 -4.26
C GLY A 72 -0.61 9.47 -3.59
N LYS A 73 -0.80 10.80 -3.56
CA LYS A 73 0.09 11.72 -2.82
C LYS A 73 0.02 11.50 -1.32
N VAL A 74 -1.17 11.29 -0.77
CA VAL A 74 -1.38 11.02 0.67
C VAL A 74 -0.81 9.65 1.03
N GLU A 75 -1.07 8.62 0.23
CA GLU A 75 -0.56 7.25 0.44
C GLU A 75 0.98 7.23 0.53
N LYS A 76 1.67 7.93 -0.39
CA LYS A 76 3.14 8.04 -0.36
C LYS A 76 3.65 8.71 0.93
N LYS A 77 2.91 9.69 1.47
CA LYS A 77 3.28 10.35 2.74
C LYS A 77 3.04 9.43 3.93
N ALA A 78 1.92 8.70 3.96
CA ALA A 78 1.59 7.74 5.01
C ALA A 78 2.66 6.65 5.11
N ILE A 79 3.02 6.02 3.99
CA ILE A 79 4.08 4.98 3.95
C ILE A 79 5.42 5.52 4.47
N LYS A 80 5.79 6.75 4.09
CA LYS A 80 7.03 7.38 4.59
C LYS A 80 6.98 7.61 6.10
N TYR A 81 5.84 8.06 6.62
CA TYR A 81 5.65 8.27 8.05
C TYR A 81 5.73 6.95 8.83
N ASP A 82 5.03 5.91 8.37
CA ASP A 82 5.04 4.58 8.97
C ASP A 82 6.46 3.99 8.99
N ASN A 83 7.20 4.12 7.89
CA ASN A 83 8.59 3.67 7.82
C ASN A 83 9.50 4.46 8.76
N LYS A 84 9.29 5.77 8.92
CA LYS A 84 10.05 6.58 9.89
C LYS A 84 9.73 6.17 11.32
N LYS A 85 8.45 5.94 11.64
CA LYS A 85 8.00 5.49 12.96
C LYS A 85 8.60 4.13 13.31
N LYS A 86 8.51 3.15 12.41
CA LYS A 86 9.14 1.82 12.59
C LYS A 86 10.65 1.91 12.83
N ARG A 87 11.36 2.80 12.14
CA ARG A 87 12.81 3.03 12.36
C ARG A 87 13.13 3.64 13.72
N LEU A 88 12.25 4.48 14.26
CA LEU A 88 12.40 5.07 15.59
C LEU A 88 12.04 4.06 16.69
N GLU A 89 11.00 3.24 16.47
CA GLU A 89 10.59 2.18 17.40
C GLU A 89 11.59 1.00 17.41
N ALA A 90 12.29 0.75 16.30
CA ALA A 90 13.33 -0.27 16.20
C ALA A 90 14.71 0.18 16.73
N GLY A 91 14.83 1.38 17.34
CA GLY A 91 16.11 1.89 17.82
C GLY A 91 16.03 3.00 18.88
N ASP A 92 15.87 2.60 20.14
CA ASP A 92 16.60 3.20 21.28
C ASP A 92 17.51 2.11 21.87
N GLY A 93 18.76 2.11 21.41
CA GLY A 93 19.75 1.08 21.71
C GLY A 93 21.10 1.50 21.13
N GLY A 94 21.66 2.58 21.68
CA GLY A 94 23.05 2.98 21.45
C GLY A 94 23.22 4.36 20.83
N ASP A 95 23.45 5.38 21.67
CA ASP A 95 24.74 6.07 21.77
C ASP A 95 24.64 7.28 22.71
N LYS A 96 24.94 7.06 24.00
CA LYS A 96 25.38 8.13 24.92
C LYS A 96 26.77 7.82 25.44
N ALA A 97 27.76 7.88 24.56
CA ALA A 97 29.15 8.05 24.97
C ALA A 97 29.75 9.25 24.23
N ARG A 98 29.37 10.46 24.65
CA ARG A 98 30.16 11.66 24.40
C ARG A 98 30.23 12.51 25.67
N LYS A 99 31.48 12.69 26.14
CA LYS A 99 32.04 13.72 27.05
C LYS A 99 32.43 13.22 28.44
N ALA A 100 33.73 12.95 28.59
CA ALA A 100 34.50 13.47 29.71
C ALA A 100 35.88 13.89 29.17
N LYS A 101 36.12 15.21 29.16
CA LYS A 101 37.46 15.78 29.17
C LYS A 101 38.03 15.50 30.56
N LEU A 102 39.25 14.97 30.64
CA LEU A 102 40.31 15.53 31.47
C LEU A 102 41.67 15.17 30.86
#